data_AF-A0A9J6F0L5-F1
#
_entry.id   AF-A0A9J6F0L5-F1
#
_cell.length_a   1.000
_cell.length_b   1.000
_cell.length_c   1.000
_cell.angle_alpha   90.00
_cell.angle_beta   90.00
_cell.angle_gamma   90.00
#
_symmetry.space_group_name_H-M   'P 1'
#
loop_
_entity.id
_entity.type
_entity.pdbx_description
1 polymer ?
#
loop_
_entity_poly.entity_id
_entity_poly.type
_entity_poly.pdbx_seq_one_letter_code
_entity_poly.pdbx_strand_id
1 'polypeptide(L)'
;MPDNLRVLGNVSLPEKVALVLKNGPKFSVVPKVSAHELLALNRGISCSADEENCERCLPDGADSLLRNRRNDRPTLTTGGVVSYFKEHELSLLLSDKEGGFVVMYTSSFLDKASSAIMKNFEPTTVKASKRLKGERRMPEPLQGQRKRPHVVPYMHKIFHNLKKVAKSAPCAGGLLCAE
;
A
#
# COMPACT_ATOMS: atom_id res chain seq x y z
N MET A 1 -18.67 -0.53 5.92
CA MET A 1 -17.36 -0.57 5.23
C MET A 1 -17.40 -1.75 4.27
N PRO A 2 -17.11 -1.59 2.97
CA PRO A 2 -17.10 -2.70 2.03
C PRO A 2 -16.06 -3.75 2.47
N ASP A 3 -16.40 -5.03 2.30
CA ASP A 3 -15.50 -6.13 2.62
C ASP A 3 -14.36 -6.18 1.59
N ASN A 4 -13.19 -5.65 1.94
CA ASN A 4 -12.00 -5.64 1.10
C ASN A 4 -11.40 -7.04 0.84
N LEU A 5 -12.00 -8.10 1.38
CA LEU A 5 -11.51 -9.48 1.25
C LEU A 5 -12.65 -10.37 0.73
N ARG A 6 -12.45 -10.93 -0.46
CA ARG A 6 -13.37 -11.88 -1.07
C ARG A 6 -12.71 -13.25 -1.17
N VAL A 7 -13.32 -14.25 -0.57
CA VAL A 7 -12.85 -15.64 -0.64
C VAL A 7 -13.70 -16.36 -1.70
N LEU A 8 -13.07 -17.02 -2.67
CA LEU A 8 -13.76 -17.81 -3.69
C LEU A 8 -13.55 -19.30 -3.43
N GLY A 9 -14.65 -20.04 -3.44
CA GLY A 9 -14.68 -21.48 -3.16
C GLY A 9 -14.76 -21.78 -1.67
N ASN A 10 -14.51 -23.04 -1.31
CA ASN A 10 -14.59 -23.54 0.07
C ASN A 10 -13.29 -23.34 0.86
N VAL A 11 -12.62 -22.20 0.66
CA VAL A 11 -11.37 -21.89 1.36
C VAL A 11 -11.71 -21.32 2.75
N SER A 12 -11.13 -21.91 3.79
CA SER A 12 -11.18 -21.35 5.14
C SER A 12 -9.89 -20.58 5.44
N LEU A 13 -10.01 -19.35 5.95
CA LEU A 13 -8.88 -18.51 6.34
C LEU A 13 -8.86 -18.32 7.85
N PRO A 14 -7.70 -18.46 8.52
CA PRO A 14 -7.54 -18.10 9.90
C PRO A 14 -7.88 -16.62 10.09
N GLU A 15 -8.58 -16.30 11.18
CA GLU A 15 -9.03 -14.94 11.48
C GLU A 15 -7.89 -13.92 11.44
N LYS A 16 -6.72 -14.33 11.94
CA LYS A 16 -5.48 -13.53 11.91
C LYS A 16 -5.05 -13.14 10.49
N VAL A 17 -5.09 -14.09 9.55
CA VAL A 17 -4.72 -13.88 8.15
C VAL A 17 -5.78 -13.03 7.46
N ALA A 18 -7.06 -13.33 7.71
CA ALA A 18 -8.17 -12.55 7.18
C ALA A 18 -8.12 -11.08 7.64
N LEU A 19 -7.77 -10.82 8.90
CA LEU A 19 -7.64 -9.47 9.44
C LEU A 19 -6.53 -8.67 8.73
N VAL A 20 -5.37 -9.30 8.51
CA VAL A 20 -4.25 -8.68 7.77
C VAL A 20 -4.66 -8.32 6.35
N LEU A 21 -5.37 -9.22 5.66
CA LEU A 21 -5.83 -8.98 4.30
C LEU A 21 -6.95 -7.93 4.23
N LYS A 22 -7.87 -7.91 5.20
CA LYS A 22 -8.94 -6.89 5.30
C LYS A 22 -8.36 -5.48 5.48
N ASN A 23 -7.32 -5.35 6.29
CA ASN A 23 -6.62 -4.08 6.49
C ASN A 23 -5.74 -3.73 5.29
N GLY A 24 -5.21 -4.74 4.59
CA GLY A 24 -4.37 -4.59 3.42
C GLY A 24 -2.88 -4.46 3.75
N PRO A 25 -1.99 -4.69 2.76
CA PRO A 25 -0.55 -4.78 2.93
C PRO A 25 0.09 -3.46 3.39
N LYS A 26 -0.61 -2.34 3.18
CA LYS A 26 -0.16 -1.03 3.66
C LYS A 26 -0.32 -0.86 5.17
N PHE A 27 -1.26 -1.58 5.78
CA PHE A 27 -1.61 -1.46 7.19
C PHE A 27 -1.20 -2.71 7.99
N SER A 28 -0.61 -3.70 7.34
CA SER A 28 -0.09 -4.91 7.98
C SER A 28 1.26 -4.69 8.65
N VAL A 29 2.04 -3.73 8.15
CA VAL A 29 3.33 -3.36 8.74
C VAL A 29 3.14 -2.07 9.51
N VAL A 30 3.06 -2.19 10.84
CA VAL A 30 3.13 -1.03 11.72
C VAL A 30 4.51 -0.38 11.52
N PRO A 31 4.57 0.92 11.17
CA PRO A 31 5.85 1.59 11.03
C PRO A 31 6.58 1.52 12.37
N LYS A 32 7.82 1.04 12.35
CA LYS A 32 8.69 1.04 13.52
C LYS A 32 9.19 2.46 13.72
N VAL A 33 8.41 3.28 14.40
CA VAL A 33 8.81 4.63 14.80
C VAL A 33 9.44 4.52 16.18
N SER A 34 10.67 4.98 16.30
CA SER A 34 11.37 4.97 17.58
C SER A 34 10.72 5.94 18.57
N ALA A 35 10.99 5.76 19.86
CA ALA A 35 10.41 6.61 20.90
C ALA A 35 10.77 8.10 20.73
N HIS A 36 12.00 8.38 20.31
CA HIS A 36 12.47 9.75 20.10
C HIS A 36 11.83 10.39 18.85
N GLU A 37 11.63 9.62 17.77
CA GLU A 37 10.91 10.09 16.59
C GLU A 37 9.42 10.37 16.89
N LEU A 38 8.76 9.52 17.70
CA LEU A 38 7.39 9.78 18.15
C LEU A 38 7.29 11.07 18.98
N LEU A 39 8.27 11.33 19.86
CA LEU A 39 8.34 12.57 20.61
C LEU A 39 8.64 13.77 19.71
N ALA A 40 9.52 13.62 18.72
CA ALA A 40 9.81 14.67 17.74
C ALA A 40 8.55 15.01 16.91
N LEU A 41 7.79 13.99 16.51
CA LEU A 41 6.51 14.17 15.84
C LEU A 41 5.50 14.91 16.74
N ASN A 42 5.38 14.51 18.00
CA ASN A 42 4.51 15.19 18.96
C ASN A 42 4.88 16.66 19.13
N ARG A 43 6.17 16.97 19.23
CA ARG A 43 6.67 18.36 19.26
C ARG A 43 6.29 19.12 17.99
N GLY A 44 6.49 18.53 16.81
CA GLY A 44 6.12 19.18 15.54
C GLY A 44 4.62 19.47 15.44
N ILE A 45 3.77 18.55 15.90
CA ILE A 45 2.31 18.74 15.96
C ILE A 45 1.96 19.85 16.96
N SER A 46 2.57 19.84 18.15
CA SER A 46 2.33 20.84 19.19
C SER A 46 2.73 22.24 18.72
N CYS A 47 3.86 22.37 18.01
CA CYS A 47 4.29 23.64 17.40
C CYS A 47 3.38 24.13 16.25
N SER A 48 2.49 23.27 15.74
CA SER A 48 1.51 23.65 14.72
C SER A 48 0.15 24.06 15.32
N ALA A 49 -0.01 23.94 16.64
CA ALA A 49 -1.19 24.40 17.37
C ALA A 49 -1.07 25.88 17.75
N ASP A 50 -2.21 26.53 18.00
CA ASP A 50 -2.25 27.92 18.49
C ASP A 50 -1.48 28.05 19.83
N GLU A 51 -0.93 29.24 20.10
CA GLU A 51 -0.07 29.48 21.28
C GLU A 51 -0.72 29.06 22.61
N GLU A 52 -2.03 29.26 22.77
CA GLU A 52 -2.79 28.86 23.97
C GLU A 52 -2.87 27.33 24.14
N ASN A 53 -2.86 26.58 23.04
CA ASN A 53 -3.00 25.12 23.03
C ASN A 53 -1.64 24.41 22.97
N CYS A 54 -0.59 25.07 22.49
CA CYS A 54 0.74 24.49 22.32
C CYS A 54 1.29 23.90 23.63
N GLU A 55 1.16 24.63 24.75
CA GLU A 55 1.64 24.17 26.07
C GLU A 55 0.86 22.96 26.61
N ARG A 56 -0.42 22.80 26.23
CA ARG A 56 -1.25 21.65 26.62
C ARG A 56 -1.05 20.45 25.68
N CYS A 57 -0.89 20.69 24.38
CA CYS A 57 -0.73 19.64 23.38
C CYS A 57 0.50 18.75 23.63
N LEU A 58 1.61 19.34 24.08
CA LEU A 58 2.84 18.60 24.28
C LEU A 58 2.74 17.51 25.37
N PRO A 59 2.33 17.81 26.62
CA PRO A 59 2.17 16.79 27.67
C PRO A 59 1.06 15.80 27.33
N ASP A 60 -0.08 16.24 26.78
CA ASP A 60 -1.19 15.36 26.40
C ASP A 60 -0.78 14.34 25.32
N GLY A 61 0.00 14.79 24.34
CA GLY A 61 0.56 13.94 23.30
C GLY A 61 1.57 12.93 23.87
N ALA A 62 2.40 13.35 24.83
CA ALA A 62 3.36 12.45 25.49
C ALA A 62 2.66 11.36 26.32
N ASP A 63 1.63 11.75 27.08
CA ASP A 63 0.78 10.82 27.84
C ASP A 63 0.06 9.84 26.92
N SER A 64 -0.45 10.31 25.77
CA SER A 64 -1.08 9.48 24.75
C SER A 64 -0.11 8.43 24.19
N LEU A 65 1.15 8.79 23.96
CA LEU A 65 2.20 7.85 23.53
C LEU A 65 2.52 6.81 24.60
N LEU A 66 2.57 7.20 25.88
CA LEU A 66 2.82 6.30 27.00
C LEU A 66 1.69 5.29 27.21
N ARG A 67 0.44 5.72 27.09
CA ARG A 67 -0.74 4.84 27.21
C ARG A 67 -0.81 3.82 26.06
N ASN A 68 -0.43 4.23 24.85
CA ASN A 68 -0.49 3.37 23.66
C ASN A 68 0.66 2.37 23.53
N ARG A 69 1.77 2.53 24.28
CA ARG A 69 2.88 1.57 24.30
C ARG A 69 2.49 0.16 24.76
N ARG A 70 1.34 -0.02 25.42
CA ARG A 70 0.90 -1.31 25.95
C ARG A 70 0.20 -2.21 24.92
N ASN A 71 -0.04 -1.72 23.71
CA ASN A 71 -0.68 -2.48 22.65
C ASN A 71 0.33 -2.98 21.62
N ASP A 72 1.42 -3.61 22.07
CA ASP A 72 2.21 -4.53 21.23
C ASP A 72 1.36 -5.78 20.96
N ARG A 73 0.27 -5.60 20.22
CA ARG A 73 -0.45 -6.72 19.63
C ARG A 73 0.57 -7.44 18.75
N PRO A 74 0.68 -8.77 18.85
CA PRO A 74 1.57 -9.53 17.99
C PRO A 74 1.22 -9.18 16.55
N THR A 75 2.10 -8.41 15.92
CA THR A 75 1.93 -8.01 14.53
C THR A 75 2.14 -9.28 13.73
N LEU A 76 1.10 -9.75 13.05
CA LEU A 76 1.29 -10.82 12.10
C LEU A 76 2.33 -10.33 11.09
N THR A 77 3.46 -11.00 11.05
CA THR A 77 4.45 -10.74 10.03
C THR A 77 3.85 -11.14 8.69
N THR A 78 4.12 -10.36 7.65
CA THR A 78 3.75 -10.71 6.28
C THR A 78 4.29 -12.09 5.89
N GLY A 79 5.44 -12.50 6.45
CA GLY A 79 6.01 -13.83 6.30
C GLY A 79 5.09 -14.96 6.77
N GLY A 80 4.33 -14.78 7.85
CA GLY A 80 3.36 -15.77 8.33
C GLY A 80 2.20 -15.97 7.35
N VAL A 81 1.69 -14.88 6.78
CA VAL A 81 0.65 -14.93 5.74
C VAL A 81 1.16 -15.63 4.49
N VAL A 82 2.36 -15.29 4.01
CA VAL A 82 2.96 -15.90 2.82
C VAL A 82 3.19 -17.39 3.03
N SER A 83 3.68 -17.80 4.20
CA SER A 83 3.90 -19.21 4.54
C SER A 83 2.59 -19.98 4.55
N TYR A 84 1.55 -19.43 5.18
CA TYR A 84 0.21 -20.03 5.20
C TYR A 84 -0.34 -20.26 3.79
N PHE A 85 -0.24 -19.26 2.91
CA PHE A 85 -0.71 -19.36 1.53
C PHE A 85 0.04 -20.43 0.75
N LYS A 86 1.35 -20.55 0.96
CA LYS A 86 2.18 -21.57 0.31
C LYS A 86 1.82 -22.98 0.78
N GLU A 87 1.61 -23.16 2.09
CA GLU A 87 1.26 -24.45 2.69
C GLU A 87 -0.11 -24.98 2.24
N HIS A 88 -1.08 -24.08 2.01
CA HIS A 88 -2.45 -24.42 1.63
C HIS A 88 -2.73 -24.28 0.13
N GLU A 89 -1.67 -24.08 -0.68
CA GLU A 89 -1.76 -23.87 -2.14
C GLU A 89 -2.81 -22.81 -2.53
N LEU A 90 -2.77 -21.68 -1.82
CA LEU A 90 -3.66 -20.55 -2.04
C LEU A 90 -2.97 -19.47 -2.88
N SER A 91 -3.75 -18.85 -3.75
CA SER A 91 -3.34 -17.68 -4.53
C SER A 91 -4.09 -16.43 -4.06
N LEU A 92 -3.34 -15.36 -3.85
CA LEU A 92 -3.83 -14.03 -3.51
C LEU A 92 -3.81 -13.15 -4.77
N LEU A 93 -4.96 -12.60 -5.16
CA LEU A 93 -5.10 -11.70 -6.31
C LEU A 93 -5.59 -10.33 -5.85
N LEU A 94 -5.19 -9.28 -6.58
CA LEU A 94 -5.73 -7.94 -6.40
C LEU A 94 -7.02 -7.80 -7.22
N SER A 95 -8.08 -7.26 -6.62
CA SER A 95 -9.31 -6.91 -7.32
C SER A 95 -9.17 -5.57 -8.04
N ASP A 96 -9.32 -5.56 -9.37
CA ASP A 96 -9.14 -4.37 -10.21
C ASP A 96 -10.09 -3.22 -9.86
N LYS A 97 -11.32 -3.51 -9.43
CA LYS A 97 -12.36 -2.48 -9.25
C LYS A 97 -12.42 -1.85 -7.87
N GLU A 98 -11.98 -2.57 -6.84
CA GLU A 98 -12.21 -2.16 -5.44
C GLU A 98 -10.93 -2.07 -4.61
N GLY A 99 -9.77 -2.44 -5.19
CA GLY A 99 -8.52 -2.47 -4.44
C GLY A 99 -8.49 -3.50 -3.31
N GLY A 100 -9.44 -4.44 -3.31
CA GLY A 100 -9.54 -5.56 -2.37
C GLY A 100 -8.70 -6.76 -2.78
N PHE A 101 -8.72 -7.78 -1.94
CA PHE A 101 -8.04 -9.06 -2.14
C PHE A 101 -9.02 -10.15 -2.49
N VAL A 102 -8.65 -10.98 -3.46
CA VAL A 102 -9.36 -12.22 -3.78
C VAL A 102 -8.47 -13.39 -3.42
N VAL A 103 -8.99 -14.32 -2.62
CA VAL A 103 -8.30 -15.55 -2.23
C VAL A 103 -8.99 -16.75 -2.86
N MET A 104 -8.22 -17.63 -3.49
CA MET A 104 -8.71 -18.91 -4.03
C MET A 104 -7.57 -19.94 -4.09
N TYR A 105 -7.90 -21.22 -4.30
CA TYR A 105 -6.88 -22.24 -4.57
C TYR A 105 -6.12 -21.95 -5.86
N THR A 106 -4.83 -22.31 -5.90
CA THR A 106 -3.96 -22.15 -7.07
C THR A 106 -4.49 -22.90 -8.29
N SER A 107 -5.08 -24.09 -8.10
CA SER A 107 -5.76 -24.84 -9.17
C SER A 107 -6.90 -24.03 -9.81
N SER A 108 -7.81 -23.52 -8.98
CA SER A 108 -8.94 -22.69 -9.45
C SER A 108 -8.49 -21.39 -10.12
N PHE A 109 -7.35 -20.84 -9.71
CA PHE A 109 -6.75 -19.68 -10.38
C PHE A 109 -6.29 -20.05 -11.80
N LEU A 110 -5.56 -21.15 -11.96
CA LEU A 110 -5.06 -21.59 -13.27
C LEU A 110 -6.21 -21.89 -14.24
N ASP A 111 -7.27 -22.55 -13.77
CA ASP A 111 -8.44 -22.86 -14.60
C ASP A 111 -9.12 -21.58 -15.11
N LYS A 112 -9.30 -20.59 -14.22
CA LYS A 112 -9.88 -19.30 -14.57
C LYS A 112 -8.97 -18.48 -15.48
N ALA A 113 -7.65 -18.53 -15.24
CA ALA A 113 -6.66 -17.86 -16.07
C ALA A 113 -6.67 -18.43 -17.49
N SER A 114 -6.62 -19.75 -17.63
CA SER A 114 -6.71 -20.45 -18.92
C SER A 114 -8.04 -20.14 -19.63
N SER A 115 -9.16 -20.17 -18.90
CA SER A 115 -10.47 -19.81 -19.44
C SER A 115 -10.53 -18.37 -19.91
N ALA A 116 -9.95 -17.44 -19.16
CA ALA A 116 -9.84 -16.03 -19.55
C ALA A 116 -8.95 -15.86 -20.78
N ILE A 117 -7.84 -16.60 -20.89
CA ILE A 117 -6.97 -16.57 -22.06
C ILE A 117 -7.73 -17.06 -23.30
N MET A 118 -8.36 -18.23 -23.24
CA MET A 118 -9.11 -18.78 -24.37
C MET A 118 -10.28 -17.89 -24.80
N LYS A 119 -10.89 -17.16 -23.86
CA LYS A 119 -11.99 -16.24 -24.16
C LYS A 119 -11.53 -14.95 -24.85
N ASN A 120 -10.37 -14.41 -24.45
CA ASN A 120 -9.91 -13.10 -24.91
C ASN A 120 -8.89 -13.17 -26.05
N PHE A 121 -8.25 -14.32 -26.24
CA PHE A 121 -7.19 -14.51 -27.23
C PHE A 121 -7.59 -15.62 -28.20
N GLU A 122 -7.68 -15.28 -29.49
CA GLU A 122 -7.79 -16.29 -30.54
C GLU A 122 -6.40 -16.89 -30.83
N PRO A 123 -6.29 -18.21 -30.97
CA PRO A 123 -5.05 -18.86 -31.36
C PRO A 123 -4.60 -18.33 -32.74
N THR A 124 -3.66 -17.41 -32.74
CA THR A 124 -3.12 -16.90 -33.98
C THR A 124 -2.11 -17.92 -34.49
N THR A 125 -2.43 -18.60 -35.59
CA THR A 125 -1.43 -19.37 -36.32
C THR A 125 -0.36 -18.40 -36.78
N VAL A 126 0.78 -18.43 -36.10
CA VAL A 126 1.94 -17.62 -36.48
C VAL A 126 2.41 -18.18 -37.81
N LYS A 127 1.95 -17.57 -38.91
CA LYS A 127 2.56 -17.81 -40.22
C LYS A 127 4.03 -17.44 -40.02
N ALA A 128 4.93 -18.41 -40.17
CA ALA A 128 6.36 -18.19 -40.03
C ALA A 128 6.70 -16.93 -40.83
N SER A 129 6.96 -15.82 -40.12
CA SER A 129 7.22 -14.56 -40.77
C SER A 129 8.44 -14.81 -41.64
N LYS A 130 8.29 -14.67 -42.96
CA LYS A 130 9.40 -14.79 -43.91
C LYS A 130 10.47 -13.89 -43.36
N ARG A 131 11.50 -14.49 -42.74
CA ARG A 131 12.64 -13.76 -42.18
C ARG A 131 13.15 -12.94 -43.35
N LEU A 132 12.83 -11.65 -43.37
CA LEU A 132 13.44 -10.74 -44.33
C LEU A 132 14.92 -10.90 -44.07
N LYS A 133 15.62 -11.39 -45.09
CA LYS A 133 17.07 -11.57 -45.14
C LYS A 133 17.74 -10.20 -45.19
N GLY A 134 17.40 -9.36 -44.22
CA GLY A 134 18.09 -8.15 -43.87
C GLY A 134 19.04 -8.54 -42.75
N GLU A 135 20.31 -8.55 -43.09
CA GLU A 135 21.45 -8.65 -42.19
C GLU A 135 21.23 -7.66 -41.03
N ARG A 136 20.66 -8.14 -39.93
CA ARG A 136 20.55 -7.38 -38.71
C ARG A 136 21.97 -7.25 -38.19
N ARG A 137 22.64 -6.16 -38.56
CA ARG A 137 23.71 -5.60 -37.74
C ARG A 137 23.14 -5.55 -36.33
N MET A 138 23.72 -6.35 -35.43
CA MET A 138 23.46 -6.24 -33.99
C MET A 138 23.58 -4.75 -33.66
N PRO A 139 22.51 -4.07 -33.24
CA PRO A 139 22.69 -2.76 -32.64
C PRO A 139 23.61 -2.99 -31.46
N GLU A 140 24.79 -2.38 -31.55
CA GLU A 140 25.77 -2.32 -30.48
C GLU A 140 25.02 -1.96 -29.19
N PRO A 141 25.22 -2.71 -28.09
CA PRO A 141 24.53 -2.41 -26.86
C PRO A 141 24.94 -1.01 -26.41
N LEU A 142 24.07 -0.03 -26.61
CA LEU A 142 24.22 1.30 -26.04
C LEU A 142 24.23 1.15 -24.52
N GLN A 143 25.43 0.99 -23.97
CA GLN A 143 25.77 1.04 -22.54
C GLN A 143 25.49 2.46 -22.05
N GLY A 144 24.22 2.71 -21.77
CA GLY A 144 23.73 4.00 -21.32
C GLY A 144 22.39 3.82 -20.64
N GLN A 145 22.34 3.00 -19.58
CA GLN A 145 21.16 2.94 -18.72
C GLN A 145 20.97 4.31 -18.07
N ARG A 146 20.15 5.16 -18.68
CA ARG A 146 19.61 6.34 -18.02
C ARG A 146 18.79 5.84 -16.84
N LYS A 147 19.35 5.96 -15.63
CA LYS A 147 18.63 5.73 -14.38
C LYS A 147 17.43 6.67 -14.38
N ARG A 148 16.23 6.13 -14.64
CA ARG A 148 14.99 6.88 -14.43
C ARG A 148 14.98 7.26 -12.94
N PRO A 149 14.72 8.52 -12.57
CA PRO A 149 14.60 8.88 -11.17
C PRO A 149 13.52 8.00 -10.53
N HIS A 150 13.94 7.19 -9.57
CA HIS A 150 13.06 6.27 -8.87
C HIS A 150 12.26 7.10 -7.87
N VAL A 151 11.14 7.66 -8.32
CA VAL A 151 10.22 8.39 -7.45
C VAL A 151 9.60 7.37 -6.49
N VAL A 152 10.03 7.39 -5.23
CA VAL A 152 9.50 6.52 -4.18
C VAL A 152 8.07 6.99 -3.86
N PRO A 153 7.01 6.20 -4.16
CA PRO A 153 5.60 6.65 -4.12
C PRO A 153 5.12 7.13 -2.73
N TYR A 154 5.82 6.72 -1.66
CA TYR A 154 5.51 7.04 -0.28
C TYR A 154 5.49 8.54 0.02
N MET A 155 6.39 9.32 -0.61
CA MET A 155 6.44 10.76 -0.34
C MET A 155 5.22 11.50 -0.90
N HIS A 156 4.64 11.05 -2.02
CA HIS A 156 3.55 11.76 -2.66
C HIS A 156 2.27 11.81 -1.82
N LYS A 157 1.93 10.73 -1.10
CA LYS A 157 0.69 10.67 -0.30
C LYS A 157 0.81 11.38 1.05
N ILE A 158 2.00 11.42 1.65
CA ILE A 158 2.25 12.23 2.86
C ILE A 158 2.12 13.72 2.53
N PHE A 159 2.71 14.16 1.41
CA PHE A 159 2.58 15.55 0.95
C PHE A 159 1.12 15.96 0.71
N HIS A 160 0.29 15.09 0.11
CA HIS A 160 -1.13 15.39 -0.09
C HIS A 160 -1.94 15.44 1.21
N ASN A 161 -1.65 14.56 2.18
CA ASN A 161 -2.33 14.58 3.48
C ASN A 161 -1.93 15.81 4.30
N LEU A 162 -0.64 16.18 4.33
CA LEU A 162 -0.17 17.41 4.96
C LEU A 162 -0.80 18.66 4.32
N LYS A 163 -0.89 18.69 2.98
CA LYS A 163 -1.54 19.78 2.24
C LYS A 163 -3.04 19.88 2.53
N LYS A 164 -3.73 18.76 2.80
CA LYS A 164 -5.14 18.77 3.21
C LYS A 164 -5.31 19.30 4.63
N VAL A 165 -4.48 18.89 5.57
CA VAL A 165 -4.51 19.38 6.96
C VAL A 165 -4.26 20.89 7.02
N ALA A 166 -3.26 21.39 6.27
CA ALA A 166 -2.98 22.82 6.17
C ALA A 166 -4.14 23.64 5.57
N LYS A 167 -4.98 23.02 4.72
CA LYS A 167 -6.16 23.67 4.12
C LYS A 167 -7.41 23.57 4.98
N SER A 168 -7.49 22.57 5.86
CA SER A 168 -8.64 22.36 6.75
C SER A 168 -8.47 23.03 8.11
N ALA A 169 -7.28 23.53 8.43
CA ALA A 169 -7.10 24.42 9.56
C ALA A 169 -7.95 25.68 9.29
N PRO A 170 -8.94 26.01 10.16
CA PRO A 170 -9.69 27.23 10.00
C PRO A 170 -8.70 28.39 10.07
N CYS A 171 -8.62 29.19 9.01
CA CYS A 171 -7.95 30.48 9.06
C CYS A 171 -8.73 31.35 10.06
N ALA A 172 -8.40 31.24 11.35
CA ALA A 172 -8.83 32.18 12.38
C ALA A 172 -8.03 33.47 12.14
N GLY A 173 -8.53 34.31 11.24
CA GLY A 173 -7.82 35.52 10.85
C GLY A 173 -8.48 36.29 9.71
N GLY A 174 -9.80 36.43 9.76
CA GLY A 174 -10.44 37.54 9.05
C GLY A 174 -10.22 38.81 9.85
N LEU A 175 -9.17 39.58 9.53
CA LEU A 175 -9.13 41.00 9.86
C LEU A 175 -8.15 41.73 8.94
N LEU A 176 -8.63 42.86 8.42
CA LEU A 176 -7.92 43.97 7.78
C LEU A 176 -7.72 43.90 6.25
N CYS A 177 -8.83 44.14 5.53
CA CYS A 177 -8.80 45.04 4.38
C CYS A 177 -9.24 46.44 4.86
N ALA A 178 -8.30 47.37 5.03
CA ALA A 178 -8.52 48.81 4.96
C ALA A 178 -7.15 49.51 4.94
N GLU A 179 -6.75 50.03 3.79
CA GLU A 179 -6.45 51.45 3.55
C GLU A 179 -6.41 51.72 2.04
#